data_AF-A0A538Q6R7-F1
#
_entry.id   AF-A0A538Q6R7-F1
#
_cell.length_a   1.000
_cell.length_b   1.000
_cell.length_c   1.000
_cell.angle_alpha   90.00
_cell.angle_beta   90.00
_cell.angle_gamma   90.00
#
_symmetry.space_group_name_H-M   'P 1'
#
loop_
_entity.id
_entity.type
_entity.pdbx_description
1 polymer ?
#
loop_
_entity_poly.entity_id
_entity_poly.type
_entity_poly.pdbx_seq_one_letter_code
_entity_poly.pdbx_strand_id
1 'polypeptide(L)'
;MAALTTERRWKTFADVVAFALGTNVWISTVILPAIFVGVLHGASQIAAAALPFVVLLLGLARRSEAVLLGLFPAAVLVPIALQPQMASSYVYGPIRFTVVALGVLAYLFGVSFFTTWHEPPAPRSVRGLSSAQLGPAERWQRRERVYWMLTAMSLVIPTVLLAWVNFDTAIEDYLGEMYPGRVALMTTALTVGAIVLWLGIYHYALLGVLRPHRTGDRDLVARLGQARSDAKIGKPRPRFYVSVALALAAMATLILLRHLKG
;
A
#
# COMPACT_ATOMS: atom_id res chain seq x y z
N MET A 1 7.71 -28.06 2.85
CA MET A 1 6.67 -28.19 1.80
C MET A 1 5.44 -27.31 2.05
N ALA A 2 4.82 -27.31 3.25
CA ALA A 2 3.63 -26.49 3.54
C ALA A 2 3.78 -24.97 3.31
N ALA A 3 4.94 -24.38 3.64
CA ALA A 3 5.19 -22.95 3.45
C ALA A 3 5.23 -22.50 1.97
N LEU A 4 5.73 -23.37 1.06
CA LEU A 4 5.77 -23.07 -0.37
C LEU A 4 4.38 -23.14 -1.01
N THR A 5 3.49 -23.97 -0.46
CA THR A 5 2.11 -24.10 -0.95
C THR A 5 1.23 -22.92 -0.53
N THR A 6 1.41 -22.37 0.67
CA THR A 6 0.68 -21.18 1.13
C THR A 6 1.10 -19.93 0.35
N GLU A 7 2.40 -19.74 0.14
CA GLU A 7 2.91 -18.59 -0.62
C GLU A 7 2.42 -18.60 -2.09
N ARG A 8 2.40 -19.78 -2.73
CA ARG A 8 1.85 -19.90 -4.09
C ARG A 8 0.36 -19.57 -4.13
N ARG A 9 -0.44 -20.10 -3.20
CA ARG A 9 -1.90 -19.83 -3.13
C ARG A 9 -2.18 -18.35 -2.92
N TRP A 10 -1.42 -17.68 -2.05
CA TRP A 10 -1.55 -16.25 -1.82
C TRP A 10 -1.26 -15.42 -3.07
N LYS A 11 -0.16 -15.74 -3.79
CA LYS A 11 0.18 -15.06 -5.05
C LYS A 11 -0.91 -15.24 -6.11
N THR A 12 -1.46 -16.44 -6.26
CA THR A 12 -2.57 -16.66 -7.20
C THR A 12 -3.82 -15.89 -6.80
N PHE A 13 -4.12 -15.83 -5.50
CA PHE A 13 -5.25 -15.04 -5.00
C PHE A 13 -5.06 -13.53 -5.27
N ALA A 14 -3.87 -13.00 -4.98
CA ALA A 14 -3.49 -11.63 -5.28
C ALA A 14 -3.65 -11.31 -6.77
N ASP A 15 -3.15 -12.19 -7.66
CA ASP A 15 -3.27 -12.02 -9.11
C ASP A 15 -4.74 -12.02 -9.56
N VAL A 16 -5.59 -12.89 -9.00
CA VAL A 16 -7.03 -12.96 -9.30
C VAL A 16 -7.76 -11.69 -8.85
N VAL A 17 -7.48 -11.21 -7.64
CA VAL A 17 -8.10 -9.98 -7.12
C VAL A 17 -7.68 -8.76 -7.94
N ALA A 18 -6.38 -8.63 -8.24
CA ALA A 18 -5.86 -7.57 -9.08
C ALA A 18 -6.44 -7.61 -10.50
N PHE A 19 -6.61 -8.81 -11.08
CA PHE A 19 -7.27 -8.99 -12.36
C PHE A 19 -8.73 -8.56 -12.33
N ALA A 20 -9.51 -9.00 -11.34
CA ALA A 20 -10.93 -8.69 -11.22
C ALA A 20 -11.15 -7.18 -11.05
N LEU A 21 -10.41 -6.55 -10.13
CA LEU A 21 -10.50 -5.11 -9.89
C LEU A 21 -10.00 -4.30 -11.10
N GLY A 22 -8.89 -4.70 -11.72
CA GLY A 22 -8.35 -4.02 -12.89
C GLY A 22 -9.28 -4.12 -14.10
N THR A 23 -9.90 -5.27 -14.32
CA THR A 23 -10.89 -5.47 -15.37
C THR A 23 -12.14 -4.61 -15.11
N ASN A 24 -12.61 -4.53 -13.86
CA ASN A 24 -13.72 -3.66 -13.50
C ASN A 24 -13.40 -2.18 -13.79
N VAL A 25 -12.20 -1.72 -13.39
CA VAL A 25 -11.73 -0.37 -13.71
C VAL A 25 -11.71 -0.15 -15.21
N TRP A 26 -11.09 -1.04 -15.99
CA TRP A 26 -11.02 -0.93 -17.45
C TRP A 26 -12.42 -0.86 -18.10
N ILE A 27 -13.34 -1.74 -17.72
CA ILE A 27 -14.70 -1.75 -18.28
C ILE A 27 -15.43 -0.44 -17.94
N SER A 28 -15.36 0.00 -16.68
CA SER A 28 -16.12 1.14 -16.21
C SER A 28 -15.57 2.50 -16.64
N THR A 29 -14.26 2.59 -16.88
CA THR A 29 -13.57 3.82 -17.30
C THR A 29 -13.42 3.97 -18.81
N VAL A 30 -13.35 2.85 -19.54
CA VAL A 30 -13.04 2.86 -20.98
C VAL A 30 -14.17 2.27 -21.79
N ILE A 31 -14.54 1.01 -21.53
CA ILE A 31 -15.46 0.28 -22.41
C ILE A 31 -16.90 0.83 -22.36
N LEU A 32 -17.44 1.02 -21.15
CA LEU A 32 -18.79 1.55 -20.97
C LEU A 32 -18.96 2.95 -21.59
N PRO A 33 -18.08 3.93 -21.30
CA PRO A 33 -18.11 5.22 -21.99
C PRO A 33 -17.94 5.12 -23.50
N ALA A 34 -17.03 4.28 -23.99
CA ALA A 34 -16.76 4.17 -25.41
C ALA A 34 -17.95 3.60 -26.19
N ILE A 35 -18.67 2.64 -25.60
CA ILE A 35 -19.94 2.13 -26.15
C ILE A 35 -21.00 3.23 -26.13
N PHE A 36 -21.15 3.94 -25.00
CA PHE A 36 -22.18 4.97 -24.84
C PHE A 36 -22.00 6.15 -25.80
N VAL A 37 -20.75 6.58 -26.01
CA VAL A 37 -20.40 7.68 -26.93
C VAL A 37 -20.32 7.20 -28.40
N GLY A 38 -20.33 5.88 -28.64
CA GLY A 38 -20.34 5.31 -30.00
C GLY A 38 -18.99 5.42 -30.70
N VAL A 39 -17.89 5.33 -29.96
CA VAL A 39 -16.52 5.57 -30.46
C VAL A 39 -15.69 4.29 -30.62
N LEU A 40 -16.32 3.11 -30.60
CA LEU A 40 -15.65 1.85 -30.89
C LEU A 40 -15.67 1.53 -32.39
N HIS A 41 -15.21 2.46 -33.22
CA HIS A 41 -15.23 2.30 -34.68
C HIS A 41 -13.85 2.51 -35.29
N GLY A 42 -13.31 1.47 -35.91
CA GLY A 42 -11.99 1.50 -36.55
C GLY A 42 -10.85 0.99 -35.65
N ALA A 43 -9.80 0.48 -36.31
CA ALA A 43 -8.75 -0.30 -35.66
C ALA A 43 -7.96 0.49 -34.60
N SER A 44 -7.72 1.79 -34.82
CA SER A 44 -6.97 2.62 -33.86
C SER A 44 -7.73 2.87 -32.56
N GLN A 45 -9.04 3.08 -32.63
CA GLN A 45 -9.90 3.32 -31.46
C GLN A 45 -10.08 2.03 -30.66
N ILE A 46 -10.26 0.90 -31.34
CA ILE A 46 -10.30 -0.42 -30.72
C ILE A 46 -8.96 -0.74 -30.04
N ALA A 47 -7.84 -0.46 -30.70
CA ALA A 47 -6.51 -0.66 -30.13
C ALA A 47 -6.29 0.21 -28.88
N ALA A 48 -6.68 1.48 -28.91
CA ALA A 48 -6.62 2.36 -27.76
C ALA A 48 -7.48 1.84 -26.60
N ALA A 49 -8.70 1.38 -26.87
CA ALA A 49 -9.60 0.83 -25.86
C ALA A 49 -9.09 -0.50 -25.26
N ALA A 50 -8.37 -1.31 -26.04
CA ALA A 50 -7.77 -2.57 -25.58
C ALA A 50 -6.45 -2.38 -24.81
N LEU A 51 -5.73 -1.29 -25.04
CA LEU A 51 -4.41 -1.02 -24.47
C LEU A 51 -4.36 -1.15 -22.93
N PRO A 52 -5.30 -0.56 -22.14
CA PRO A 52 -5.29 -0.73 -20.68
C PRO A 52 -5.39 -2.19 -20.25
N PHE A 53 -6.20 -2.99 -20.95
CA PHE A 53 -6.35 -4.41 -20.65
C PHE A 53 -5.06 -5.19 -20.95
N VAL A 54 -4.39 -4.89 -22.06
CA VAL A 54 -3.09 -5.49 -22.40
C VAL A 54 -2.04 -5.15 -21.34
N VAL A 55 -2.03 -3.89 -20.86
CA VAL A 55 -1.12 -3.44 -19.80
C VAL A 55 -1.42 -4.14 -18.47
N LEU A 56 -2.69 -4.33 -18.13
CA LEU A 56 -3.09 -5.09 -16.94
C LEU A 56 -2.56 -6.53 -17.01
N LEU A 57 -2.79 -7.22 -18.13
CA LEU A 57 -2.30 -8.57 -18.35
C LEU A 57 -0.77 -8.65 -18.28
N LEU A 58 -0.07 -7.68 -18.88
CA LEU A 58 1.39 -7.57 -18.80
C LEU A 58 1.86 -7.39 -17.35
N GLY A 59 1.20 -6.52 -16.59
CA GLY A 59 1.52 -6.26 -15.18
C GLY A 59 1.34 -7.49 -14.31
N LEU A 60 0.28 -8.26 -14.53
CA LEU A 60 0.02 -9.53 -13.85
C LEU A 60 1.02 -10.61 -14.26
N ALA A 61 1.27 -10.78 -15.57
CA ALA A 61 2.20 -11.78 -16.09
C ALA A 61 3.64 -11.54 -15.62
N ARG A 62 4.05 -10.27 -15.54
CA ARG A 62 5.37 -9.86 -15.02
C ARG A 62 5.40 -9.67 -13.51
N ARG A 63 4.24 -9.74 -12.83
CA ARG A 63 4.04 -9.39 -11.42
C ARG A 63 4.77 -8.10 -11.03
N SER A 64 4.63 -7.09 -11.88
CA SER A 64 5.36 -5.83 -11.73
C SER A 64 4.48 -4.78 -11.05
N GLU A 65 4.89 -4.35 -9.86
CA GLU A 65 4.24 -3.25 -9.13
C GLU A 65 4.26 -1.95 -9.95
N ALA A 66 5.36 -1.66 -10.64
CA ALA A 66 5.48 -0.47 -11.47
C ALA A 66 4.47 -0.45 -12.63
N VAL A 67 4.20 -1.62 -13.23
CA VAL A 67 3.21 -1.73 -14.31
C VAL A 67 1.80 -1.64 -13.76
N LEU A 68 1.49 -2.32 -12.65
CA LEU A 68 0.14 -2.34 -12.09
C LEU A 68 -0.26 -1.02 -11.41
N LEU A 69 0.65 -0.38 -10.68
CA LEU A 69 0.37 0.87 -9.96
C LEU A 69 0.67 2.13 -10.79
N GLY A 70 1.55 2.04 -11.78
CA GLY A 70 1.94 3.17 -12.63
C GLY A 70 1.37 3.08 -14.04
N LEU A 71 1.81 2.07 -14.79
CA LEU A 71 1.53 2.01 -16.23
C LEU A 71 0.06 1.70 -16.55
N PHE A 72 -0.62 0.85 -15.77
CA PHE A 72 -2.03 0.53 -15.97
C PHE A 72 -2.95 1.74 -15.73
N PRO A 73 -2.87 2.47 -14.60
CA PRO A 73 -3.66 3.69 -14.42
C PRO A 73 -3.37 4.74 -15.50
N ALA A 74 -2.12 4.89 -15.93
CA ALA A 74 -1.76 5.79 -17.03
C ALA A 74 -2.38 5.34 -18.37
N ALA A 75 -2.39 4.03 -18.64
CA ALA A 75 -2.97 3.47 -19.84
C ALA A 75 -4.48 3.73 -19.95
N VAL A 76 -5.21 3.69 -18.83
CA VAL A 76 -6.65 4.03 -18.78
C VAL A 76 -6.93 5.45 -19.27
N LEU A 77 -5.97 6.37 -19.13
CA LEU A 77 -6.12 7.76 -19.58
C LEU A 77 -5.94 7.93 -21.10
N VAL A 78 -5.32 6.96 -21.79
CA VAL A 78 -5.02 7.08 -23.23
C VAL A 78 -6.29 7.19 -24.08
N PRO A 79 -7.30 6.32 -23.94
CA PRO A 79 -8.57 6.49 -24.66
C PRO A 79 -9.22 7.84 -24.37
N ILE A 80 -9.23 8.26 -23.11
CA ILE A 80 -9.85 9.51 -22.66
C ILE A 80 -9.13 10.72 -23.29
N ALA A 81 -7.81 10.69 -23.38
CA ALA A 81 -7.03 11.74 -24.03
C ALA A 81 -7.29 11.82 -25.54
N LEU A 82 -7.50 10.69 -26.21
CA LEU A 82 -7.84 10.66 -27.63
C LEU A 82 -9.28 11.12 -27.91
N GLN A 83 -10.20 10.86 -26.98
CA GLN A 83 -11.62 11.21 -27.10
C GLN A 83 -12.17 11.75 -25.78
N PRO A 84 -11.98 13.06 -25.52
CA PRO A 84 -12.37 13.70 -24.26
C PRO A 84 -13.87 13.59 -23.92
N GLN A 85 -14.71 13.36 -24.93
CA GLN A 85 -16.16 13.17 -24.79
C GLN A 85 -16.52 12.00 -23.86
N MET A 86 -15.64 10.98 -23.76
CA MET A 86 -15.83 9.85 -22.85
C MET A 86 -15.79 10.26 -21.36
N ALA A 87 -15.15 11.38 -21.03
CA ALA A 87 -15.09 11.91 -19.66
C ALA A 87 -16.14 13.00 -19.39
N SER A 88 -17.08 13.24 -20.31
CA SER A 88 -18.09 14.29 -20.12
C SER A 88 -19.05 13.99 -18.96
N SER A 89 -19.56 15.04 -18.33
CA SER A 89 -20.52 14.98 -17.22
C SER A 89 -21.82 14.25 -17.58
N TYR A 90 -22.21 14.27 -18.86
CA TYR A 90 -23.35 13.50 -19.38
C TYR A 90 -23.13 11.98 -19.32
N VAL A 91 -21.87 11.53 -19.46
CA VAL A 91 -21.51 10.11 -19.34
C VAL A 91 -21.36 9.74 -17.86
N TYR A 92 -20.70 10.60 -17.10
CA TYR A 92 -20.43 10.43 -15.67
C TYR A 92 -21.22 11.42 -14.81
N GLY A 93 -22.50 11.08 -14.54
CA GLY A 93 -23.23 11.72 -13.45
C GLY A 93 -22.59 11.42 -12.07
N PRO A 94 -22.95 12.16 -11.00
CA PRO A 94 -22.31 12.07 -9.68
C PRO A 94 -22.22 10.65 -9.12
N ILE A 95 -23.26 9.84 -9.31
CA ILE A 95 -23.31 8.44 -8.84
C ILE A 95 -22.34 7.56 -9.64
N ARG A 96 -22.29 7.69 -10.96
CA ARG A 96 -21.40 6.89 -11.80
C ARG A 96 -19.94 7.24 -11.52
N PHE A 97 -19.64 8.53 -11.37
CA PHE A 97 -18.32 9.01 -10.99
C PHE A 97 -17.87 8.41 -9.65
N THR A 98 -18.71 8.46 -8.62
CA THR A 98 -18.36 7.90 -7.29
C THR A 98 -18.13 6.39 -7.34
N VAL A 99 -18.97 5.63 -8.06
CA VAL A 99 -18.78 4.18 -8.24
C VAL A 99 -17.45 3.87 -8.93
N VAL A 100 -17.12 4.59 -10.02
CA VAL A 100 -15.85 4.39 -10.73
C VAL A 100 -14.65 4.79 -9.87
N ALA A 101 -14.74 5.92 -9.17
CA ALA A 101 -13.69 6.38 -8.27
C ALA A 101 -13.43 5.35 -7.15
N LEU A 102 -14.48 4.80 -6.54
CA LEU A 102 -14.36 3.73 -5.56
C LEU A 102 -13.74 2.46 -6.15
N GLY A 103 -14.08 2.10 -7.40
CA GLY A 103 -13.47 0.99 -8.12
C GLY A 103 -11.97 1.17 -8.34
N VAL A 104 -11.55 2.36 -8.75
CA VAL A 104 -10.12 2.72 -8.93
C VAL A 104 -9.39 2.69 -7.59
N LEU A 105 -9.97 3.27 -6.54
CA LEU A 105 -9.39 3.23 -5.19
C LEU A 105 -9.25 1.80 -4.67
N ALA A 106 -10.29 0.97 -4.85
CA ALA A 106 -10.25 -0.43 -4.47
C ALA A 106 -9.16 -1.19 -5.25
N TYR A 107 -9.00 -0.92 -6.54
CA TYR A 107 -7.92 -1.47 -7.35
C TYR A 107 -6.53 -1.08 -6.82
N LEU A 108 -6.28 0.23 -6.65
CA LEU A 108 -4.97 0.72 -6.19
C LEU A 108 -4.64 0.20 -4.79
N PHE A 109 -5.62 0.20 -3.89
CA PHE A 109 -5.46 -0.36 -2.55
C PHE A 109 -5.21 -1.87 -2.60
N GLY A 110 -6.00 -2.62 -3.37
CA GLY A 110 -5.86 -4.06 -3.53
C GLY A 110 -4.47 -4.43 -4.05
N VAL A 111 -4.06 -3.84 -5.18
CA VAL A 111 -2.72 -4.09 -5.74
C VAL A 111 -1.65 -3.71 -4.74
N SER A 112 -1.69 -2.50 -4.14
CA SER A 112 -0.68 -2.09 -3.17
C SER A 112 -0.60 -3.02 -1.98
N PHE A 113 -1.74 -3.45 -1.43
CA PHE A 113 -1.81 -4.34 -0.27
C PHE A 113 -1.25 -5.72 -0.63
N PHE A 114 -1.70 -6.32 -1.72
CA PHE A 114 -1.33 -7.69 -2.09
C PHE A 114 0.09 -7.82 -2.65
N THR A 115 0.67 -6.76 -3.23
CA THR A 115 2.06 -6.80 -3.70
C THR A 115 3.06 -6.54 -2.57
N THR A 116 2.71 -5.70 -1.58
CA THR A 116 3.60 -5.40 -0.45
C THR A 116 3.52 -6.41 0.69
N TRP A 117 2.35 -7.01 0.93
CA TRP A 117 2.14 -7.91 2.07
C TRP A 117 2.77 -9.29 1.84
N HIS A 118 3.95 -9.48 2.43
CA HIS A 118 4.57 -10.79 2.58
C HIS A 118 4.12 -11.38 3.92
N GLU A 119 3.28 -12.41 3.88
CA GLU A 119 2.90 -13.13 5.09
C GLU A 119 4.17 -13.70 5.75
N PRO A 120 4.55 -13.23 6.96
CA PRO A 120 5.75 -13.74 7.60
C PRO A 120 5.60 -15.24 7.85
N PRO A 121 6.70 -16.02 7.77
CA PRO A 121 6.63 -17.45 8.01
C PRO A 121 6.00 -17.72 9.38
N ALA A 122 5.15 -18.76 9.43
CA ALA A 122 4.41 -19.10 10.65
C ALA A 122 5.37 -19.15 11.86
N PRO A 123 5.06 -18.42 12.95
CA PRO A 123 5.95 -18.32 14.10
C PRO A 123 6.16 -19.72 14.72
N ARG A 124 7.42 -20.09 14.94
CA ARG A 124 7.78 -21.39 15.55
C ARG A 124 7.27 -21.53 16.99
N SER A 125 7.12 -20.42 17.70
CA SER A 125 6.42 -20.36 18.97
C SER A 125 5.77 -19.00 19.15
N VAL A 126 4.56 -19.00 19.70
CA VAL A 126 3.83 -17.79 20.07
C VAL A 126 3.79 -17.76 21.58
N ARG A 127 4.54 -16.85 22.20
CA ARG A 127 4.43 -16.58 23.63
C ARG A 127 3.73 -15.24 23.79
N GLY A 128 2.47 -15.29 24.23
CA GLY A 128 1.74 -14.07 24.59
C GLY A 128 2.52 -13.33 25.68
N LEU A 129 2.84 -12.06 25.42
CA LEU A 129 3.36 -11.20 26.47
C LEU A 129 2.23 -10.99 27.48
N SER A 130 2.52 -11.09 28.78
CA SER A 130 1.55 -10.81 29.85
C SER A 130 0.95 -9.40 29.72
N SER A 131 1.74 -8.46 29.18
CA SER A 131 1.29 -7.10 28.85
C SER A 131 0.24 -7.02 27.75
N ALA A 132 0.09 -8.03 26.90
CA ALA A 132 -0.92 -8.06 25.84
C ALA A 132 -2.33 -8.42 26.39
N GLN A 133 -2.41 -9.03 27.57
CA GLN A 133 -3.67 -9.38 28.23
C GLN A 133 -4.33 -8.18 28.93
N LEU A 134 -3.58 -7.11 29.18
CA LEU A 134 -4.05 -5.89 29.86
C LEU A 134 -4.78 -4.91 28.93
N GLY A 135 -4.94 -5.25 27.65
CA GLY A 135 -5.55 -4.38 26.65
C GLY A 135 -4.64 -3.23 26.19
N PRO A 136 -5.06 -2.44 25.18
CA PRO A 136 -4.28 -1.33 24.68
C PRO A 136 -4.28 -0.17 25.69
N ALA A 137 -3.09 0.23 26.15
CA ALA A 137 -2.94 1.37 27.05
C ALA A 137 -3.53 2.66 26.45
N GLU A 138 -4.06 3.57 27.29
CA GLU A 138 -4.76 4.79 26.83
C GLU A 138 -3.98 5.62 25.80
N ARG A 139 -2.65 5.68 25.94
CA ARG A 139 -1.77 6.39 25.00
C ARG A 139 -1.91 5.87 23.56
N TRP A 140 -2.12 4.57 23.40
CA TRP A 140 -2.28 3.92 22.10
C TRP A 140 -3.66 4.18 21.52
N GLN A 141 -4.72 4.15 22.34
CA GLN A 141 -6.07 4.50 21.91
C GLN A 141 -6.16 5.98 21.48
N ARG A 142 -5.44 6.89 22.14
CA ARG A 142 -5.34 8.30 21.71
C ARG A 142 -4.62 8.43 20.37
N ARG A 143 -3.50 7.71 20.16
CA ARG A 143 -2.77 7.70 18.88
C ARG A 143 -3.60 7.12 17.74
N GLU A 144 -4.31 6.03 18.01
CA GLU A 144 -5.19 5.39 17.04
C GLU A 144 -6.30 6.35 16.57
N ARG A 145 -6.94 7.06 17.51
CA ARG A 145 -7.92 8.12 17.16
C ARG A 145 -7.31 9.21 16.27
N VAL A 146 -6.09 9.67 16.57
CA VAL A 146 -5.38 10.65 15.74
C VAL A 146 -5.11 10.09 14.34
N TYR A 147 -4.68 8.84 14.22
CA TYR A 147 -4.46 8.22 12.91
C TYR A 147 -5.76 8.10 12.11
N TRP A 148 -6.87 7.72 12.75
CA TRP A 148 -8.17 7.69 12.10
C TRP A 148 -8.62 9.08 11.65
N MET A 149 -8.43 10.11 12.48
CA MET A 149 -8.74 11.50 12.12
C MET A 149 -7.89 11.99 10.95
N LEU A 150 -6.58 11.77 10.97
CA LEU A 150 -5.68 12.13 9.87
C LEU A 150 -6.05 11.38 8.58
N THR A 151 -6.43 10.10 8.71
CA THR A 151 -6.91 9.29 7.58
C THR A 151 -8.21 9.85 7.01
N ALA A 152 -9.19 10.16 7.86
CA ALA A 152 -10.45 10.75 7.45
C ALA A 152 -10.24 12.11 6.78
N MET A 153 -9.46 13.01 7.38
CA MET A 153 -9.11 14.30 6.77
C MET A 153 -8.41 14.11 5.43
N SER A 154 -7.55 13.10 5.32
CA SER A 154 -6.81 12.85 4.10
C SER A 154 -7.66 12.41 2.91
N LEU A 155 -8.85 11.87 3.20
CA LEU A 155 -9.84 11.48 2.20
C LEU A 155 -10.86 12.60 1.97
N VAL A 156 -11.42 13.17 3.03
CA VAL A 156 -12.53 14.13 2.94
C VAL A 156 -12.09 15.41 2.25
N ILE A 157 -10.94 16.00 2.64
CA ILE A 157 -10.49 17.28 2.10
C ILE A 157 -10.29 17.23 0.58
N PRO A 158 -9.49 16.32 0.00
CA PRO A 158 -9.33 16.28 -1.45
C PRO A 158 -10.63 15.90 -2.17
N THR A 159 -11.47 15.05 -1.56
CA THR A 159 -12.75 14.66 -2.19
C THR A 159 -13.69 15.85 -2.30
N VAL A 160 -13.88 16.61 -1.22
CA VAL A 160 -14.73 17.81 -1.22
C VAL A 160 -14.18 18.86 -2.18
N LEU A 161 -12.86 19.07 -2.15
CA LEU A 161 -12.20 20.05 -3.00
C LEU A 161 -12.33 19.71 -4.49
N LEU A 162 -12.16 18.43 -4.86
CA LEU A 162 -12.42 17.97 -6.23
C LEU A 162 -13.90 18.07 -6.60
N ALA A 163 -14.81 17.77 -5.67
CA ALA A 163 -16.24 17.83 -5.93
C ALA A 163 -16.69 19.26 -6.21
N TRP A 164 -16.21 20.23 -5.43
CA TRP A 164 -16.48 21.65 -5.68
C TRP A 164 -15.98 22.07 -7.06
N VAL A 165 -14.71 21.80 -7.39
CA VAL A 165 -14.14 22.24 -8.68
C VAL A 165 -14.87 21.64 -9.88
N ASN A 166 -15.37 20.40 -9.77
CA ASN A 166 -15.93 19.68 -10.92
C ASN A 166 -17.46 19.71 -11.00
N PHE A 167 -18.18 20.02 -9.91
CA PHE A 167 -19.64 19.93 -9.86
C PHE A 167 -20.34 21.19 -9.32
N ASP A 168 -19.62 22.20 -8.84
CA ASP A 168 -20.23 23.46 -8.41
C ASP A 168 -20.49 24.38 -9.61
N THR A 169 -21.76 24.68 -9.86
CA THR A 169 -22.19 25.54 -10.98
C THR A 169 -21.65 26.96 -10.84
N ALA A 170 -21.42 27.45 -9.62
CA ALA A 170 -20.88 28.79 -9.41
C ALA A 170 -19.43 28.93 -9.93
N ILE A 171 -18.64 27.85 -9.84
CA ILE A 171 -17.27 27.83 -10.37
C ILE A 171 -17.30 27.75 -11.89
N GLU A 172 -18.20 26.95 -12.46
CA GLU A 172 -18.40 26.86 -13.91
C GLU A 172 -18.81 28.21 -14.51
N ASP A 173 -19.79 28.89 -13.89
CA ASP A 173 -20.26 30.22 -14.30
C ASP A 173 -19.13 31.26 -14.22
N TYR A 174 -18.39 31.30 -13.11
CA TYR A 174 -17.25 32.20 -12.93
C TYR A 174 -16.14 31.97 -13.98
N LEU A 175 -15.82 30.70 -14.26
CA LEU A 175 -14.84 30.36 -15.30
C LEU A 175 -15.38 30.68 -16.70
N GLY A 176 -16.69 30.56 -16.92
CA GLY A 176 -17.37 30.98 -18.15
C GLY A 176 -17.26 32.48 -18.40
N GLU A 177 -17.41 33.29 -17.36
CA GLU A 177 -17.26 34.75 -17.42
C GLU A 177 -15.80 35.16 -17.66
N MET A 178 -14.84 34.58 -16.94
CA MET A 178 -13.42 34.96 -17.07
C MET A 178 -12.72 34.37 -18.30
N TYR A 179 -13.10 33.17 -18.73
CA TYR A 179 -12.39 32.41 -19.77
C TYR A 179 -13.38 31.80 -20.79
N PRO A 180 -14.05 32.64 -21.60
CA PRO A 180 -15.05 32.19 -22.56
C PRO A 180 -14.46 31.18 -23.55
N GLY A 181 -15.15 30.06 -23.74
CA GLY A 181 -14.73 28.97 -24.63
C GLY A 181 -13.55 28.11 -24.12
N ARG A 182 -13.01 28.40 -22.92
CA ARG A 182 -11.88 27.64 -22.32
C ARG A 182 -12.20 27.04 -20.95
N VAL A 183 -13.47 27.03 -20.56
CA VAL A 183 -13.96 26.55 -19.25
C VAL A 183 -13.40 25.17 -18.92
N ALA A 184 -13.59 24.17 -19.79
CA ALA A 184 -13.10 22.81 -19.55
C ALA A 184 -11.58 22.72 -19.29
N LEU A 185 -10.78 23.51 -20.01
CA LEU A 185 -9.32 23.54 -19.84
C LEU A 185 -8.97 24.17 -18.48
N MET A 186 -9.62 25.28 -18.13
CA MET A 186 -9.40 25.96 -16.85
C MET A 186 -9.88 25.13 -15.67
N THR A 187 -11.01 24.45 -15.76
CA THR A 187 -11.49 23.50 -14.74
C THR A 187 -10.48 22.36 -14.55
N THR A 188 -9.90 21.85 -15.64
CA THR A 188 -8.84 20.83 -15.59
C THR A 188 -7.59 21.37 -14.89
N ALA A 189 -7.14 22.57 -15.26
CA ALA A 189 -5.98 23.21 -14.64
C ALA A 189 -6.19 23.46 -13.14
N LEU A 190 -7.38 23.90 -12.76
CA LEU A 190 -7.78 24.15 -11.37
C LEU A 190 -7.84 22.83 -10.59
N THR A 191 -8.35 21.76 -11.20
CA THR A 191 -8.36 20.40 -10.65
C THR A 191 -6.94 19.87 -10.42
N VAL A 192 -6.04 20.05 -11.38
CA VAL A 192 -4.62 19.65 -11.24
C VAL A 192 -3.94 20.48 -10.14
N GLY A 193 -4.15 21.80 -10.12
CA GLY A 193 -3.61 22.68 -9.09
C GLY A 193 -4.09 22.27 -7.68
N ALA A 194 -5.38 21.97 -7.55
CA ALA A 194 -6.01 21.40 -6.37
C ALA A 194 -5.32 20.12 -5.88
N ILE A 195 -5.09 19.16 -6.78
CA ILE A 195 -4.40 17.90 -6.47
C ILE A 195 -2.96 18.15 -6.03
N VAL A 196 -2.20 18.96 -6.77
CA VAL A 196 -0.80 19.27 -6.46
C VAL A 196 -0.69 19.96 -5.10
N LEU A 197 -1.55 20.94 -4.84
CA LEU A 197 -1.62 21.64 -3.55
C LEU A 197 -1.90 20.64 -2.42
N TRP A 198 -2.89 19.78 -2.61
CA TRP A 198 -3.24 18.76 -1.63
C TRP A 198 -2.10 17.77 -1.37
N LEU A 199 -1.44 17.28 -2.42
CA LEU A 199 -0.28 16.39 -2.29
C LEU A 199 0.87 17.06 -1.54
N GLY A 200 1.11 18.36 -1.78
CA GLY A 200 2.06 19.17 -1.02
C GLY A 200 1.70 19.22 0.47
N ILE A 201 0.46 19.59 0.79
CA ILE A 201 -0.04 19.63 2.18
C ILE A 201 0.07 18.24 2.82
N TYR A 202 -0.32 17.18 2.11
CA TYR A 202 -0.25 15.81 2.59
C TYR A 202 1.19 15.38 2.91
N HIS A 203 2.14 15.70 2.03
CA HIS A 203 3.55 15.37 2.25
C HIS A 203 4.12 16.07 3.49
N TYR A 204 3.90 17.39 3.63
CA TYR A 204 4.52 18.17 4.69
C TYR A 204 3.77 18.11 6.02
N ALA A 205 2.43 18.25 5.99
CA ALA A 205 1.62 18.33 7.21
C ALA A 205 1.20 16.95 7.74
N LEU A 206 0.82 16.00 6.87
CA LEU A 206 0.31 14.69 7.30
C LEU A 206 1.45 13.68 7.47
N LEU A 207 2.22 13.42 6.41
CA LEU A 207 3.33 12.47 6.46
C LEU A 207 4.48 12.94 7.36
N GLY A 208 4.75 14.25 7.41
CA GLY A 208 5.74 14.84 8.30
C GLY A 208 5.49 14.52 9.78
N VAL A 209 4.24 14.66 10.24
CA VAL A 209 3.84 14.39 11.63
C VAL A 209 3.89 12.88 11.97
N LEU A 210 3.68 12.02 10.98
CA LEU A 210 3.73 10.57 11.14
C LEU A 210 5.14 9.98 11.05
N ARG A 211 6.12 10.74 10.54
CA ARG A 211 7.51 10.29 10.36
C ARG A 211 8.16 9.75 11.64
N PRO A 212 8.04 10.42 12.81
CA PRO A 212 8.59 9.92 14.08
C PRO A 212 7.92 8.63 14.56
N HIS A 213 6.65 8.43 14.23
CA HIS A 213 5.87 7.27 14.63
C HIS A 213 6.17 6.03 13.77
N ARG A 214 6.54 6.22 12.50
CA ARG A 214 6.92 5.16 11.55
C ARG A 214 8.28 4.54 11.85
N THR A 215 9.22 5.31 12.39
CA THR A 215 10.60 4.84 12.65
C THR A 215 10.76 4.03 13.94
N GLY A 216 9.67 3.77 14.66
CA GLY A 216 9.71 3.10 15.95
C GLY A 216 10.25 4.02 17.06
N ASP A 217 9.81 3.73 18.28
CA ASP A 217 10.20 4.47 19.48
C ASP A 217 11.70 4.26 19.71
N ARG A 218 12.53 5.28 19.41
CA ARG A 218 14.01 5.19 19.49
C ARG A 218 14.45 4.72 20.87
N ASP A 219 13.71 5.12 21.91
CA ASP A 219 13.94 4.72 23.28
C ASP A 219 13.68 3.23 23.50
N LEU A 220 12.69 2.66 22.81
CA LEU A 220 12.40 1.22 22.88
C LEU A 220 13.50 0.40 22.20
N VAL A 221 14.03 0.87 21.06
CA VAL A 221 15.16 0.22 20.38
C VAL A 221 16.43 0.28 21.24
N ALA A 222 16.69 1.43 21.87
CA ALA A 222 17.80 1.59 22.80
C ALA A 222 17.67 0.66 24.02
N ARG A 223 16.47 0.60 24.64
CA ARG A 223 16.18 -0.29 25.78
C ARG A 223 16.25 -1.77 25.41
N LEU A 224 15.79 -2.16 24.22
CA LEU A 224 15.94 -3.53 23.71
C LEU A 224 17.41 -3.87 23.42
N GLY A 225 18.19 -2.89 22.94
CA GLY A 225 19.64 -3.00 22.79
C GLY A 225 20.33 -3.30 24.13
N GLN A 226 20.00 -2.53 25.17
CA GLN A 226 20.48 -2.74 26.54
C GLN A 226 20.01 -4.08 27.12
N ALA A 227 18.73 -4.43 27.01
CA ALA A 227 18.23 -5.73 27.47
C ALA A 227 18.93 -6.91 26.77
N ARG A 228 19.32 -6.75 25.49
CA ARG A 228 20.06 -7.76 24.73
C ARG A 228 21.54 -7.81 25.13
N SER A 229 22.16 -6.69 25.51
CA SER A 229 23.51 -6.71 26.09
C SER A 229 23.49 -7.37 27.47
N ASP A 230 22.50 -7.06 28.29
CA ASP A 230 22.36 -7.60 29.65
C ASP A 230 22.06 -9.10 29.61
N ALA A 231 21.21 -9.55 28.68
CA ALA A 231 20.96 -10.98 28.45
C ALA A 231 22.20 -11.74 27.95
N LYS A 232 23.14 -11.08 27.25
CA LYS A 232 24.42 -11.69 26.86
C LYS A 232 25.36 -11.88 28.06
N ILE A 233 25.24 -11.05 29.11
CA ILE A 233 26.03 -11.19 30.34
C ILE A 233 25.68 -12.50 31.07
N GLY A 234 24.47 -13.04 30.88
CA GLY A 234 24.04 -14.33 31.43
C GLY A 234 24.58 -15.58 30.73
N LYS A 235 25.39 -15.46 29.65
CA LYS A 235 26.05 -16.63 29.04
C LYS A 235 27.28 -17.03 29.86
N PRO A 236 27.49 -18.34 30.14
CA PRO A 236 28.66 -18.79 30.89
C PRO A 236 29.94 -18.35 30.18
N ARG A 237 30.81 -17.65 30.94
CA ARG A 237 32.07 -17.09 30.43
C ARG A 237 32.96 -18.23 29.91
N PRO A 238 33.79 -18.02 28.87
CA PRO A 238 34.67 -19.07 28.32
C PRO A 238 35.56 -19.75 29.37
N ARG A 239 35.90 -19.03 30.45
CA ARG A 239 36.62 -19.56 31.61
C ARG A 239 35.91 -20.73 32.31
N PHE A 240 34.57 -20.75 32.34
CA PHE A 240 33.79 -21.86 32.92
C PHE A 240 34.02 -23.16 32.15
N TYR A 241 33.98 -23.10 30.81
CA TYR A 241 34.25 -24.26 29.96
C TYR A 241 35.69 -24.76 30.11
N VAL A 242 36.65 -23.85 30.25
CA VAL A 242 38.05 -24.21 30.53
C VAL A 242 38.17 -24.93 31.87
N SER A 243 37.53 -24.43 32.94
CA SER A 243 37.55 -25.11 34.24
C SER A 243 36.86 -26.48 34.22
N VAL A 244 35.77 -26.64 33.47
CA VAL A 244 35.09 -27.94 33.32
C VAL A 244 35.97 -28.92 32.55
N ALA A 245 36.61 -28.49 31.46
CA ALA A 245 37.53 -29.33 30.70
C ALA A 245 38.73 -29.77 31.54
N LEU A 246 39.27 -28.88 32.37
CA LEU A 246 40.40 -29.15 33.25
C LEU A 246 40.02 -30.13 34.37
N ALA A 247 38.82 -29.99 34.94
CA ALA A 247 38.28 -30.93 35.92
C ALA A 247 38.06 -32.33 35.31
N LEU A 248 37.53 -32.43 34.09
CA LEU A 248 37.37 -33.70 33.38
C LEU A 248 38.71 -34.35 33.05
N ALA A 249 39.70 -33.57 32.61
CA ALA A 249 41.05 -34.07 32.37
C ALA A 249 41.68 -34.62 33.66
N ALA A 250 41.56 -33.91 34.78
CA ALA A 250 42.06 -34.36 36.08
C ALA A 250 41.39 -35.67 36.53
N MET A 251 40.06 -35.79 36.38
CA MET A 251 39.34 -37.03 36.67
C MET A 251 39.79 -38.20 35.79
N ALA A 252 39.93 -37.97 34.47
CA ALA A 252 40.41 -39.00 33.55
C ALA A 252 41.83 -39.46 33.91
N THR A 253 42.70 -38.52 34.28
CA THR A 253 44.07 -38.82 34.69
C THR A 253 44.11 -39.64 35.99
N LEU A 254 43.24 -39.32 36.96
CA LEU A 254 43.09 -40.07 38.21
C LEU A 254 42.60 -41.50 37.98
N ILE A 255 41.62 -41.68 37.07
CA ILE A 255 41.13 -43.00 36.69
C ILE A 255 42.25 -43.82 36.03
N LEU A 256 43.02 -43.20 35.12
CA LEU A 256 44.11 -43.87 34.41
C LEU A 256 45.24 -44.27 35.35
N LEU A 257 45.61 -43.40 36.30
CA LEU A 257 46.58 -43.70 37.36
C LEU A 257 46.11 -44.82 38.30
N ARG A 258 44.81 -44.88 38.60
CA ARG A 258 44.22 -45.97 39.39
C ARG A 258 44.27 -47.30 38.64
N HIS A 259 44.10 -47.29 37.31
CA HIS A 259 44.14 -48.50 36.50
C HIS A 259 45.55 -49.03 36.24
N LEU A 260 46.58 -48.18 36.32
CA LEU A 260 47.98 -48.57 36.16
C LEU A 260 48.67 -49.02 37.46
N LYS A 261 48.09 -48.71 38.62
CA LYS A 261 48.63 -49.06 39.95
C LYS A 261 47.88 -50.20 40.65
N GLY A 262 46.81 -50.71 40.05
CA GLY A 262 46.15 -51.96 40.44
C GLY A 262 46.54 -53.06 39.48
#